data_AF-A0A3D4HP55-F1
#
_entry.id   AF-A0A3D4HP55-F1
#
_cell.length_a   1.000
_cell.length_b   1.000
_cell.length_c   1.000
_cell.angle_alpha   90.00
_cell.angle_beta   90.00
_cell.angle_gamma   90.00
#
_symmetry.space_group_name_H-M   'P 1'
#
loop_
_entity.id
_entity.type
_entity.pdbx_description
1 polymer ?
#
loop_
_entity_poly.entity_id
_entity_poly.type
_entity_poly.pdbx_seq_one_letter_code
_entity_poly.pdbx_strand_id
1 'polypeptide(L)'
;GKTTSVGKLAGQLKDKGKKVILAAADTFRAAAIEQLTEWAHRANVEIIAQKEGSDPAAVIYDAVTAAKSRNADVLLCDTAGRLHNKKNLMEELKKINRVIDREYPEAYRETLVVLDGTTGQNALAQAREFNEVADITGIILTKLDGTAKGGIAIAIQSELGIPVKYIGIGEKIDDLQKFNAEDFINALFEKNA
;
A
#
# COMPACT_ATOMS: atom_id res chain seq x y z
N GLY A 1 1.38 -0.63 -8.45
CA GLY A 1 2.61 -1.14 -7.82
C GLY A 1 2.46 -1.24 -6.31
N LYS A 2 1.72 -2.23 -5.81
CA LYS A 2 1.51 -2.43 -4.35
C LYS A 2 2.81 -2.79 -3.64
N THR A 3 3.37 -3.94 -3.98
CA THR A 3 4.66 -4.45 -3.47
C THR A 3 5.78 -3.42 -3.60
N THR A 4 5.88 -2.74 -4.74
CA THR A 4 6.83 -1.64 -4.94
C THR A 4 6.61 -0.50 -3.94
N SER A 5 5.37 -0.04 -3.74
CA SER A 5 5.08 1.05 -2.79
C SER A 5 5.37 0.63 -1.34
N VAL A 6 5.09 -0.63 -0.97
CA VAL A 6 5.45 -1.19 0.34
C VAL A 6 6.96 -1.15 0.54
N GLY A 7 7.74 -1.62 -0.43
CA GLY A 7 9.21 -1.59 -0.36
C GLY A 7 9.80 -0.20 -0.23
N LYS A 8 9.30 0.77 -1.01
CA LYS A 8 9.71 2.17 -0.92
C LYS A 8 9.39 2.78 0.45
N LEU A 9 8.16 2.58 0.93
CA LEU A 9 7.74 3.08 2.23
C LEU A 9 8.57 2.48 3.37
N ALA A 10 8.94 1.20 3.26
CA ALA A 10 9.78 0.52 4.22
C ALA A 10 11.17 1.15 4.32
N GLY A 11 11.82 1.42 3.18
CA GLY A 11 13.10 2.14 3.12
C GLY A 11 13.01 3.51 3.78
N GLN A 12 12.00 4.30 3.40
CA GLN A 12 11.83 5.65 3.97
C GLN A 12 11.56 5.67 5.47
N LEU A 13 10.78 4.73 5.98
CA LEU A 13 10.50 4.64 7.41
C LEU A 13 11.75 4.22 8.17
N LYS A 14 12.51 3.27 7.62
CA LYS A 14 13.78 2.86 8.20
C LYS A 14 14.80 3.98 8.21
N ASP A 15 14.93 4.76 7.13
CA ASP A 15 15.84 5.90 7.06
C ASP A 15 15.48 7.00 8.07
N LYS A 16 14.22 7.02 8.54
CA LYS A 16 13.75 7.85 9.66
C LYS A 16 13.98 7.20 11.04
N GLY A 17 14.78 6.14 11.10
CA GLY A 17 15.12 5.41 12.33
C GLY A 17 14.02 4.50 12.87
N LYS A 18 12.97 4.19 12.09
CA LYS A 18 11.90 3.29 12.52
C LYS A 18 12.30 1.83 12.36
N LYS A 19 11.91 1.00 13.33
CA LYS A 19 11.98 -0.46 13.24
C LYS A 19 10.78 -0.98 12.43
N VAL A 20 11.05 -1.34 11.17
CA VAL A 20 10.04 -1.78 10.21
C VAL A 20 10.09 -3.30 10.02
N ILE A 21 8.92 -3.93 9.96
CA ILE A 21 8.74 -5.33 9.55
C ILE A 21 7.76 -5.37 8.37
N LEU A 22 8.02 -6.23 7.39
CA LEU A 22 7.14 -6.52 6.25
C LEU A 22 6.40 -7.83 6.46
N ALA A 23 5.15 -7.91 6.01
CA ALA A 23 4.38 -9.15 5.90
C ALA A 23 4.04 -9.45 4.44
N ALA A 24 4.44 -10.62 3.95
CA ALA A 24 4.20 -11.08 2.58
C ALA A 24 2.86 -11.84 2.48
N ALA A 25 1.75 -11.13 2.59
CA ALA A 25 0.40 -11.71 2.58
C ALA A 25 -0.21 -11.84 1.16
N ASP A 26 0.48 -11.38 0.11
CA ASP A 26 0.16 -11.74 -1.29
C ASP A 26 0.70 -13.16 -1.59
N THR A 27 0.02 -14.18 -1.07
CA THR A 27 0.49 -15.58 -1.12
C THR A 27 0.08 -16.31 -2.39
N PHE A 28 -0.83 -15.74 -3.20
CA PHE A 28 -1.40 -16.40 -4.38
C PHE A 28 -0.77 -15.96 -5.70
N ARG A 29 -0.19 -14.76 -5.75
CA ARG A 29 0.47 -14.29 -6.95
C ARG A 29 1.87 -14.88 -7.01
N ALA A 30 2.15 -15.61 -8.08
CA ALA A 30 3.49 -16.13 -8.38
C ALA A 30 4.56 -15.03 -8.23
N ALA A 31 5.66 -15.39 -7.57
CA ALA A 31 6.80 -14.51 -7.26
C ALA A 31 6.47 -13.26 -6.43
N ALA A 32 5.27 -13.11 -5.84
CA ALA A 32 4.96 -11.94 -5.00
C ALA A 32 5.79 -11.90 -3.71
N ILE A 33 5.93 -13.05 -3.06
CA ILE A 33 6.76 -13.21 -1.86
C ILE A 33 8.22 -12.90 -2.18
N GLU A 34 8.75 -13.46 -3.29
CA GLU A 34 10.12 -13.20 -3.75
C GLU A 34 10.34 -11.71 -4.05
N GLN A 35 9.40 -11.08 -4.77
CA GLN A 35 9.45 -9.66 -5.08
C GLN A 35 9.50 -8.80 -3.80
N LEU A 36 8.64 -9.08 -2.81
CA LEU A 36 8.66 -8.35 -1.55
C LEU A 36 9.92 -8.63 -0.74
N THR A 37 10.47 -9.86 -0.82
CA THR A 37 11.71 -10.25 -0.15
C THR A 37 12.90 -9.46 -0.70
N GLU A 38 12.97 -9.27 -2.01
CA GLU A 38 13.99 -8.41 -2.62
C GLU A 38 13.87 -6.96 -2.14
N TRP A 39 12.65 -6.43 -2.03
CA TRP A 39 12.42 -5.10 -1.44
C TRP A 39 12.83 -5.04 0.03
N ALA A 40 12.57 -6.08 0.82
CA ALA A 40 13.00 -6.18 2.20
C ALA A 40 14.53 -6.10 2.32
N HIS A 41 15.26 -6.82 1.45
CA HIS A 41 16.72 -6.78 1.38
C HIS A 41 17.24 -5.41 0.95
N ARG A 42 16.64 -4.79 -0.07
CA ARG A 42 17.01 -3.44 -0.55
C ARG A 42 16.81 -2.38 0.53
N ALA A 43 15.68 -2.42 1.24
CA ALA A 43 15.43 -1.55 2.39
C ALA A 43 16.20 -1.99 3.64
N ASN A 44 16.78 -3.20 3.66
CA ASN A 44 17.41 -3.84 4.81
C ASN A 44 16.47 -3.80 6.06
N VAL A 45 15.26 -4.31 5.86
CA VAL A 45 14.21 -4.49 6.88
C VAL A 45 13.85 -5.98 6.96
N GLU A 46 13.23 -6.38 8.07
CA GLU A 46 12.81 -7.75 8.25
C GLU A 46 11.51 -8.06 7.47
N ILE A 47 11.35 -9.31 7.03
CA ILE A 47 10.16 -9.82 6.35
C ILE A 47 9.64 -11.10 7.00
N ILE A 48 8.33 -11.18 7.17
CA ILE A 48 7.58 -12.36 7.59
C ILE A 48 6.83 -12.90 6.39
N ALA A 49 7.10 -14.15 6.04
CA ALA A 49 6.50 -14.83 4.91
C ALA A 49 6.26 -16.31 5.24
N GLN A 50 5.25 -16.89 4.61
CA GLN A 50 5.04 -18.34 4.59
C GLN A 50 5.23 -18.88 3.17
N LYS A 51 4.75 -20.10 2.90
CA LYS A 51 4.83 -20.72 1.57
C LYS A 51 3.79 -20.10 0.63
N GLU A 52 4.04 -20.17 -0.67
CA GLU A 52 3.03 -19.83 -1.68
C GLU A 52 1.77 -20.68 -1.48
N GLY A 53 0.60 -20.05 -1.63
CA GLY A 53 -0.72 -20.65 -1.36
C GLY A 53 -1.11 -20.72 0.12
N SER A 54 -0.27 -20.24 1.04
CA SER A 54 -0.65 -20.08 2.46
C SER A 54 -1.82 -19.13 2.63
N ASP A 55 -2.57 -19.28 3.72
CA ASP A 55 -3.62 -18.34 4.12
C ASP A 55 -3.03 -16.96 4.47
N PRO A 56 -3.39 -15.88 3.75
CA PRO A 56 -2.87 -14.54 4.02
C PRO A 56 -3.10 -14.08 5.46
N ALA A 57 -4.24 -14.44 6.05
CA ALA A 57 -4.55 -14.10 7.44
C ALA A 57 -3.61 -14.78 8.45
N ALA A 58 -3.09 -15.97 8.13
CA ALA A 58 -2.09 -16.65 8.95
C ALA A 58 -0.73 -15.94 8.88
N VAL A 59 -0.31 -15.47 7.69
CA VAL A 59 0.90 -14.66 7.54
C VAL A 59 0.80 -13.37 8.38
N ILE A 60 -0.36 -12.73 8.37
CA ILE A 60 -0.61 -11.52 9.17
C ILE A 60 -0.57 -11.81 10.67
N TYR A 61 -1.15 -12.93 11.12
CA TYR A 61 -1.08 -13.36 12.52
C TYR A 61 0.37 -13.50 13.00
N ASP A 62 1.20 -14.20 12.22
CA ASP A 62 2.63 -14.39 12.53
C ASP A 62 3.37 -13.04 12.54
N ALA A 63 3.05 -12.17 11.57
CA ALA A 63 3.71 -10.87 11.45
C ALA A 63 3.34 -9.90 12.59
N VAL A 64 2.09 -9.90 13.04
CA VAL A 64 1.65 -9.17 14.23
C VAL A 64 2.36 -9.68 15.47
N THR A 65 2.44 -11.00 15.63
CA THR A 65 3.16 -11.62 16.76
C THR A 65 4.64 -11.22 16.78
N ALA A 66 5.29 -11.26 15.61
CA ALA A 66 6.67 -10.81 15.45
C ALA A 66 6.85 -9.32 15.75
N ALA A 67 5.95 -8.46 15.24
CA ALA A 67 5.98 -7.02 15.47
C ALA A 67 5.88 -6.67 16.97
N LYS A 68 4.97 -7.32 17.70
CA LYS A 68 4.82 -7.15 19.16
C LYS A 68 6.05 -7.63 19.91
N SER A 69 6.48 -8.87 19.67
CA SER A 69 7.65 -9.47 20.34
C SER A 69 8.92 -8.65 20.15
N ARG A 70 9.10 -8.06 18.97
CA ARG A 70 10.28 -7.30 18.61
C ARG A 70 10.15 -5.81 18.88
N ASN A 71 9.03 -5.33 19.41
CA ASN A 71 8.74 -3.91 19.58
C ASN A 71 8.99 -3.11 18.28
N ALA A 72 8.44 -3.60 17.16
CA ALA A 72 8.52 -2.88 15.89
C ALA A 72 7.66 -1.60 15.94
N ASP A 73 8.17 -0.51 15.35
CA ASP A 73 7.42 0.73 15.22
C ASP A 73 6.33 0.62 14.15
N VAL A 74 6.61 -0.10 13.06
CA VAL A 74 5.71 -0.21 11.91
C VAL A 74 5.73 -1.64 11.35
N LEU A 75 4.53 -2.18 11.12
CA LEU A 75 4.31 -3.40 10.35
C LEU A 75 3.62 -3.01 9.02
N LEU A 76 4.26 -3.32 7.89
CA LEU A 76 3.69 -3.11 6.56
C LEU A 76 3.25 -4.43 5.94
N CYS A 77 1.98 -4.53 5.58
CA CYS A 77 1.38 -5.75 5.05
C CYS A 77 1.10 -5.63 3.55
N ASP A 78 1.80 -6.40 2.70
CA ASP A 78 1.49 -6.48 1.27
C ASP A 78 0.43 -7.56 1.04
N THR A 79 -0.69 -7.21 0.43
CA THR A 79 -1.82 -8.12 0.19
C THR A 79 -2.01 -8.41 -1.29
N ALA A 80 -2.76 -9.47 -1.59
CA ALA A 80 -3.29 -9.65 -2.93
C ALA A 80 -4.15 -8.44 -3.35
N GLY A 81 -4.31 -8.21 -4.66
CA GLY A 81 -5.11 -7.08 -5.16
C GLY A 81 -5.68 -7.28 -6.55
N ARG A 82 -5.97 -8.52 -6.92
CA ARG A 82 -6.57 -8.86 -8.21
C ARG A 82 -8.10 -8.85 -8.09
N LEU A 83 -8.71 -7.87 -8.73
CA LEU A 83 -10.13 -7.57 -8.57
C LEU A 83 -11.07 -8.41 -9.46
N HIS A 84 -10.53 -9.25 -10.34
CA HIS A 84 -11.31 -10.11 -11.25
C HIS A 84 -12.12 -11.20 -10.53
N ASN A 85 -11.80 -11.51 -9.27
CA ASN A 85 -12.64 -12.33 -8.40
C ASN A 85 -12.94 -11.57 -7.10
N LYS A 86 -13.75 -10.50 -7.22
CA LYS A 86 -14.06 -9.54 -6.15
C LYS A 86 -14.43 -10.23 -4.83
N LYS A 87 -15.35 -11.20 -4.86
CA LYS A 87 -15.90 -11.80 -3.64
C LYS A 87 -14.82 -12.48 -2.79
N ASN A 88 -13.93 -13.25 -3.40
CA ASN A 88 -12.89 -13.97 -2.68
C ASN A 88 -11.84 -13.01 -2.08
N LEU A 89 -11.40 -12.01 -2.86
CA LEU A 89 -10.49 -10.99 -2.37
C LEU A 89 -11.09 -10.23 -1.18
N MET A 90 -12.40 -9.94 -1.20
CA MET A 90 -13.04 -9.22 -0.11
C MET A 90 -13.18 -10.03 1.18
N GLU A 91 -13.51 -11.32 1.09
CA GLU A 91 -13.53 -12.18 2.28
C GLU A 91 -12.13 -12.34 2.89
N GLU A 92 -11.10 -12.39 2.05
CA GLU A 92 -9.71 -12.43 2.50
C GLU A 92 -9.32 -11.15 3.25
N LEU A 93 -9.59 -9.97 2.68
CA LEU A 93 -9.30 -8.70 3.34
C LEU A 93 -10.07 -8.53 4.67
N LYS A 94 -11.34 -8.94 4.72
CA LYS A 94 -12.12 -8.94 5.98
C LYS A 94 -11.51 -9.88 7.01
N LYS A 95 -11.03 -11.05 6.59
CA LYS A 95 -10.38 -12.01 7.49
C LYS A 95 -9.07 -11.45 8.04
N ILE A 96 -8.26 -10.80 7.21
CA ILE A 96 -7.05 -10.08 7.63
C ILE A 96 -7.38 -9.03 8.69
N ASN A 97 -8.40 -8.19 8.46
CA ASN A 97 -8.80 -7.15 9.41
C ASN A 97 -9.23 -7.75 10.76
N ARG A 98 -10.04 -8.82 10.75
CA ARG A 98 -10.45 -9.51 11.99
C ARG A 98 -9.27 -10.06 12.78
N VAL A 99 -8.23 -10.56 12.11
CA VAL A 99 -7.01 -11.01 12.80
C VAL A 99 -6.28 -9.83 13.44
N ILE A 100 -6.09 -8.73 12.71
CA ILE A 100 -5.44 -7.53 13.24
C ILE A 100 -6.21 -6.98 14.44
N ASP A 101 -7.54 -6.85 14.32
CA ASP A 101 -8.41 -6.32 15.38
C ASP A 101 -8.38 -7.18 16.65
N ARG A 102 -8.22 -8.50 16.50
CA ARG A 102 -8.15 -9.43 17.63
C ARG A 102 -6.79 -9.46 18.29
N GLU A 103 -5.72 -9.51 17.50
CA GLU A 103 -4.35 -9.71 18.00
C GLU A 103 -3.64 -8.41 18.38
N TYR A 104 -4.04 -7.29 17.78
CA TYR A 104 -3.42 -5.98 17.99
C TYR A 104 -4.44 -4.81 17.98
N PRO A 105 -5.49 -4.84 18.81
CA PRO A 105 -6.55 -3.83 18.83
C PRO A 105 -6.08 -2.40 19.11
N GLU A 106 -4.96 -2.24 19.81
CA GLU A 106 -4.35 -0.95 20.15
C GLU A 106 -3.50 -0.34 19.01
N ALA A 107 -3.25 -1.09 17.93
CA ALA A 107 -2.45 -0.60 16.82
C ALA A 107 -3.21 0.48 16.02
N TYR A 108 -2.52 1.57 15.71
CA TYR A 108 -3.01 2.53 14.73
C TYR A 108 -2.93 1.92 13.33
N ARG A 109 -4.08 1.57 12.75
CA ARG A 109 -4.17 0.94 11.43
C ARG A 109 -4.38 1.96 10.33
N GLU A 110 -3.53 1.91 9.31
CA GLU A 110 -3.77 2.57 8.04
C GLU A 110 -4.01 1.52 6.94
N THR A 111 -5.13 1.67 6.22
CA THR A 111 -5.38 0.93 4.97
C THR A 111 -5.09 1.86 3.80
N LEU A 112 -4.11 1.51 2.97
CA LEU A 112 -3.69 2.31 1.82
C LEU A 112 -4.02 1.60 0.51
N VAL A 113 -4.81 2.24 -0.34
CA VAL A 113 -5.09 1.72 -1.69
C VAL A 113 -4.10 2.30 -2.67
N VAL A 114 -3.42 1.42 -3.41
CA VAL A 114 -2.43 1.82 -4.42
C VAL A 114 -3.07 1.81 -5.80
N LEU A 115 -3.17 2.98 -6.42
CA LEU A 115 -3.80 3.17 -7.72
C LEU A 115 -2.79 3.63 -8.77
N ASP A 116 -3.06 3.31 -10.03
CA ASP A 116 -2.28 3.78 -11.17
C ASP A 116 -2.87 5.10 -11.68
N GLY A 117 -2.13 6.21 -11.49
CA GLY A 117 -2.58 7.55 -11.84
C GLY A 117 -2.82 7.75 -13.33
N THR A 118 -2.19 6.95 -14.20
CA THR A 118 -2.37 7.03 -15.65
C THR A 118 -3.75 6.54 -16.11
N THR A 119 -4.43 5.76 -15.27
CA THR A 119 -5.70 5.11 -15.63
C THR A 119 -6.92 6.01 -15.44
N GLY A 120 -6.76 7.22 -14.88
CA GLY A 120 -7.81 8.23 -14.78
C GLY A 120 -9.08 7.70 -14.11
N GLN A 121 -10.21 7.73 -14.83
CA GLN A 121 -11.53 7.29 -14.33
C GLN A 121 -11.55 5.83 -13.84
N ASN A 122 -10.69 4.96 -14.38
CA ASN A 122 -10.60 3.58 -13.90
C ASN A 122 -10.04 3.50 -12.48
N ALA A 123 -9.10 4.38 -12.11
CA ALA A 123 -8.57 4.46 -10.75
C ALA A 123 -9.67 4.90 -9.76
N LEU A 124 -10.51 5.85 -10.15
CA LEU A 124 -11.64 6.31 -9.34
C LEU A 124 -12.67 5.20 -9.12
N ALA A 125 -13.02 4.46 -10.17
CA ALA A 125 -13.91 3.31 -10.06
C ALA A 125 -13.36 2.24 -9.11
N GLN A 126 -12.06 1.90 -9.22
CA GLN A 126 -11.40 0.97 -8.30
C GLN A 126 -11.39 1.48 -6.86
N ALA A 127 -11.09 2.77 -6.65
CA ALA A 127 -11.12 3.37 -5.33
C ALA A 127 -12.50 3.25 -4.67
N ARG A 128 -13.57 3.50 -5.44
CA ARG A 128 -14.95 3.34 -4.98
C ARG A 128 -15.25 1.89 -4.59
N GLU A 129 -14.87 0.95 -5.45
CA GLU A 129 -15.09 -0.48 -5.20
C GLU A 129 -14.36 -1.00 -3.95
N PHE A 130 -13.13 -0.52 -3.69
CA PHE A 130 -12.42 -0.87 -2.46
C PHE A 130 -13.00 -0.16 -1.22
N ASN A 131 -13.56 1.05 -1.38
CA ASN A 131 -14.11 1.81 -0.26
C ASN A 131 -15.42 1.22 0.29
N GLU A 132 -16.15 0.47 -0.53
CA GLU A 132 -17.37 -0.23 -0.12
C GLU A 132 -17.11 -1.39 0.86
N VAL A 133 -15.86 -1.84 0.97
CA VAL A 133 -15.51 -3.18 1.48
C VAL A 133 -14.31 -3.18 2.42
N ALA A 134 -13.45 -2.16 2.35
CA ALA A 134 -12.32 -1.96 3.23
C ALA A 134 -12.38 -0.53 3.80
N ASP A 135 -11.97 -0.38 5.06
CA ASP A 135 -11.85 0.93 5.71
C ASP A 135 -10.60 1.65 5.18
N ILE A 136 -10.70 2.21 3.97
CA ILE A 136 -9.60 2.93 3.33
C ILE A 136 -9.34 4.22 4.09
N THR A 137 -8.08 4.41 4.49
CA THR A 137 -7.64 5.61 5.22
C THR A 137 -6.81 6.56 4.36
N GLY A 138 -6.37 6.10 3.19
CA GLY A 138 -5.58 6.91 2.28
C GLY A 138 -5.23 6.20 0.98
N ILE A 139 -4.70 6.97 0.04
CA ILE A 139 -4.35 6.51 -1.29
C ILE A 139 -2.88 6.77 -1.59
N ILE A 140 -2.27 5.82 -2.30
CA ILE A 140 -0.99 5.98 -2.96
C ILE A 140 -1.25 6.03 -4.47
N LEU A 141 -0.97 7.16 -5.11
CA LEU A 141 -1.04 7.28 -6.56
C LEU A 141 0.32 6.98 -7.17
N THR A 142 0.42 6.01 -8.05
CA THR A 142 1.68 5.63 -8.72
C THR A 142 1.70 6.06 -10.18
N LYS A 143 2.90 6.11 -10.77
CA LYS A 143 3.14 6.45 -12.18
C LYS A 143 2.73 7.89 -12.54
N LEU A 144 3.06 8.83 -11.65
CA LEU A 144 2.82 10.27 -11.86
C LEU A 144 3.99 10.98 -12.56
N ASP A 145 4.98 10.22 -13.04
CA ASP A 145 6.14 10.66 -13.81
C ASP A 145 5.82 11.04 -15.28
N GLY A 146 4.62 10.72 -15.77
CA GLY A 146 4.18 11.01 -17.14
C GLY A 146 3.30 12.26 -17.29
N THR A 147 3.00 12.65 -18.53
CA THR A 147 2.16 13.81 -18.91
C THR A 147 0.65 13.67 -18.57
N ALA A 148 0.25 12.67 -17.76
CA ALA A 148 -1.15 12.32 -17.57
C ALA A 148 -1.66 12.63 -16.15
N LYS A 149 -2.51 13.67 -16.10
CA LYS A 149 -3.75 13.75 -15.29
C LYS A 149 -3.63 13.63 -13.77
N GLY A 150 -2.86 14.52 -13.15
CA GLY A 150 -2.95 14.77 -11.70
C GLY A 150 -4.37 15.08 -11.20
N GLY A 151 -5.28 15.52 -12.07
CA GLY A 151 -6.70 15.69 -11.72
C GLY A 151 -7.39 14.47 -11.10
N ILE A 152 -6.86 13.25 -11.24
CA ILE A 152 -7.40 12.07 -10.56
C ILE A 152 -7.30 12.15 -9.03
N ALA A 153 -6.25 12.77 -8.49
CA ALA A 153 -6.11 12.97 -7.05
C ALA A 153 -7.25 13.84 -6.50
N ILE A 154 -7.59 14.90 -7.24
CA ILE A 154 -8.68 15.82 -6.93
C ILE A 154 -10.03 15.10 -7.03
N ALA A 155 -10.26 14.34 -8.09
CA ALA A 155 -11.51 13.60 -8.28
C ALA A 155 -11.76 12.59 -7.16
N ILE A 156 -10.74 11.82 -6.76
CA ILE A 156 -10.90 10.85 -5.68
C ILE A 156 -11.18 11.54 -4.34
N GLN A 157 -10.46 12.60 -4.02
CA GLN A 157 -10.72 13.36 -2.80
C GLN A 157 -12.14 13.94 -2.80
N SER A 158 -12.57 14.52 -3.92
CA SER A 158 -13.87 15.18 -4.04
C SER A 158 -15.04 14.21 -3.99
N GLU A 159 -14.91 13.00 -4.54
CA GLU A 159 -15.99 12.03 -4.59
C GLU A 159 -16.03 11.08 -3.39
N LEU A 160 -14.87 10.66 -2.89
CA LEU A 160 -14.77 9.63 -1.85
C LEU A 160 -14.38 10.19 -0.48
N GLY A 161 -13.88 11.43 -0.41
CA GLY A 161 -13.38 12.02 0.83
C GLY A 161 -12.07 11.40 1.34
N ILE A 162 -11.43 10.54 0.54
CA ILE A 162 -10.22 9.81 0.93
C ILE A 162 -8.98 10.63 0.54
N PRO A 163 -8.05 10.91 1.48
CA PRO A 163 -6.86 11.68 1.17
C PRO A 163 -5.85 10.88 0.36
N VAL A 164 -5.24 11.52 -0.63
CA VAL A 164 -3.99 11.02 -1.23
C VAL A 164 -2.86 11.30 -0.24
N LYS A 165 -2.16 10.26 0.20
CA LYS A 165 -1.09 10.36 1.19
C LYS A 165 0.30 10.31 0.56
N TYR A 166 0.43 9.57 -0.54
CA TYR A 166 1.70 9.41 -1.24
C TYR A 166 1.53 9.43 -2.76
N ILE A 167 2.60 9.86 -3.44
CA ILE A 167 2.74 9.82 -4.89
C ILE A 167 4.01 9.08 -5.29
N GLY A 168 3.91 8.17 -6.25
CA GLY A 168 5.04 7.45 -6.84
C GLY A 168 5.40 8.05 -8.19
N ILE A 169 6.63 8.56 -8.30
CA ILE A 169 7.12 9.33 -9.46
C ILE A 169 8.29 8.63 -10.19
N GLY A 170 8.41 7.30 -10.04
CA GLY A 170 9.48 6.53 -10.65
C GLY A 170 9.61 5.13 -10.04
N GLU A 171 10.76 4.50 -10.27
CA GLU A 171 11.02 3.10 -9.89
C GLU A 171 12.03 2.94 -8.76
N LYS A 172 12.86 3.96 -8.49
CA LYS A 172 13.86 3.92 -7.41
C LYS A 172 13.20 3.91 -6.05
N ILE A 173 13.95 3.47 -5.04
CA ILE A 173 13.47 3.37 -3.65
C ILE A 173 12.99 4.73 -3.10
N ASP A 174 13.64 5.81 -3.54
CA ASP A 174 13.35 7.18 -3.12
C ASP A 174 12.21 7.85 -3.92
N ASP A 175 11.72 7.22 -4.99
CA ASP A 175 10.68 7.80 -5.87
C ASP A 175 9.26 7.57 -5.32
N LEU A 176 9.09 7.65 -4.00
CA LEU A 176 7.80 7.74 -3.30
C LEU A 176 7.82 9.03 -2.48
N GLN A 177 6.90 9.95 -2.72
CA GLN A 177 6.86 11.22 -1.98
C GLN A 177 5.58 11.32 -1.18
N LYS A 178 5.63 11.99 -0.03
CA LYS A 178 4.41 12.42 0.65
C LYS A 178 3.66 13.37 -0.27
N PHE A 179 2.34 13.20 -0.35
CA PHE A 179 1.52 14.10 -1.14
C PHE A 179 1.50 15.49 -0.51
N ASN A 180 1.83 16.51 -1.30
CA ASN A 180 1.64 17.91 -0.99
C ASN A 180 0.70 18.50 -2.06
N ALA A 181 -0.43 19.04 -1.62
CA ALA A 181 -1.44 19.60 -2.52
C ALA A 181 -0.90 20.81 -3.30
N GLU A 182 -0.08 21.66 -2.69
CA GLU A 182 0.50 22.84 -3.34
C GLU A 182 1.48 22.42 -4.44
N ASP A 183 2.45 21.57 -4.11
CA ASP A 183 3.43 21.07 -5.08
C ASP A 183 2.74 20.36 -6.25
N PHE A 184 1.68 19.60 -5.94
CA PHE A 184 0.91 18.88 -6.93
C PHE A 184 0.10 19.81 -7.86
N ILE A 185 -0.53 20.84 -7.30
CA ILE A 185 -1.25 21.86 -8.07
C ILE A 185 -0.26 22.61 -8.96
N ASN A 186 0.88 23.04 -8.41
CA ASN A 186 1.92 23.73 -9.17
C ASN A 186 2.39 22.88 -10.36
N ALA A 187 2.74 21.61 -10.13
CA ALA A 187 3.14 20.68 -11.18
C ALA A 187 2.03 20.43 -12.23
N LEU A 188 0.74 20.47 -11.83
CA LEU A 188 -0.39 20.30 -12.74
C LEU A 188 -0.57 21.50 -13.68
N PHE A 189 -0.30 22.71 -13.19
CA PHE A 189 -0.47 23.96 -13.93
C PHE A 189 0.83 24.50 -14.55
N GLU A 190 1.97 23.85 -14.32
CA GLU A 190 3.30 24.23 -14.82
C GLU A 190 3.49 24.09 -16.36
N LYS A 191 2.43 23.98 -17.17
CA LYS A 191 2.54 24.08 -18.63
C LYS A 191 2.01 25.40 -19.18
N ASN A 192 2.89 26.40 -19.24
CA ASN A 192 3.23 27.21 -20.43
C ASN A 192 4.29 28.26 -20.05
N ALA A 193 5.57 27.94 -20.26
CA ALA A 193 6.63 28.90 -20.53
C ALA A 193 7.55 28.31 -21.61
#